data_AF-A0A3C0GCE7-F1
#
_entry.id   AF-A0A3C0GCE7-F1
#
_cell.length_a   1.000
_cell.length_b   1.000
_cell.length_c   1.000
_cell.angle_alpha   90.00
_cell.angle_beta   90.00
_cell.angle_gamma   90.00
#
_symmetry.space_group_name_H-M   'P 1'
#
loop_
_entity.id
_entity.type
_entity.pdbx_description
1 polymer ?
#
loop_
_entity_poly.entity_id
_entity_poly.type
_entity_poly.pdbx_seq_one_letter_code
_entity_poly.pdbx_strand_id
1 'polypeptide(L)'
;MRKVTVYFVILFFWCGFNIKAQEQEYGKNQPYSSYWFVHELLEWSPENDREAKFNVSSIPLADRFLNDSTDLGESSLKIPGIIALMAPHTTNFHPSQGFSSVKQYAFPFWQYIDYFVQWGGSANEGIIVPPTAFWTDASHKNGVKSIGTVFFPPNVYGGKEEWVYEFLVKNEDGSFPVADKLIEVAKAYNFDGWFINQET
;
A
#
# COMPACT_ATOMS: atom_id res chain seq x y z
N MET A 1 20.90 25.64 73.70
CA MET A 1 20.13 25.61 72.43
C MET A 1 20.50 24.34 71.66
N ARG A 2 19.65 23.31 71.65
CA ARG A 2 19.84 22.10 70.84
C ARG A 2 19.21 22.33 69.47
N LYS A 3 20.01 22.27 68.40
CA LYS A 3 19.48 22.27 67.01
C LYS A 3 18.88 20.90 66.72
N VAL A 4 17.58 20.85 66.45
CA VAL A 4 16.91 19.66 65.91
C VAL A 4 16.99 19.76 64.39
N THR A 5 17.72 18.85 63.76
CA THR A 5 17.76 18.74 62.31
C THR A 5 16.63 17.80 61.89
N VAL A 6 15.65 18.32 61.17
CA VAL A 6 14.57 17.53 60.56
C VAL A 6 15.05 17.08 59.18
N TYR A 7 15.12 15.77 58.95
CA TYR A 7 15.38 15.21 57.63
C TYR A 7 14.04 14.90 56.96
N PHE A 8 13.75 15.57 55.85
CA PHE A 8 12.66 15.18 54.97
C PHE A 8 13.18 14.10 54.01
N VAL A 9 12.63 12.89 54.14
CA VAL A 9 12.80 11.84 53.13
C VAL A 9 11.68 11.99 52.13
N ILE A 10 11.99 12.49 50.93
CA ILE A 10 11.07 12.48 49.80
C ILE A 10 11.26 11.16 49.06
N LEU A 11 10.33 10.23 49.26
CA LEU A 11 10.25 9.01 48.45
C LEU A 11 9.61 9.34 47.11
N PHE A 12 10.44 9.45 46.06
CA PHE A 12 9.94 9.44 44.68
C PHE A 12 9.58 8.01 44.29
N PHE A 13 8.29 7.68 44.35
CA PHE A 13 7.77 6.49 43.70
C PHE A 13 7.63 6.78 42.20
N TRP A 14 8.69 6.49 41.43
CA TRP A 14 8.59 6.49 39.97
C TRP A 14 7.93 5.18 39.54
N CYS A 15 6.61 5.18 39.43
CA CYS A 15 5.89 4.14 38.70
C CYS A 15 6.06 4.40 37.20
N GLY A 16 7.20 3.95 36.66
CA GLY A 16 7.44 3.90 35.22
C GLY A 16 6.58 2.82 34.55
N PHE A 17 5.27 3.02 34.48
CA PHE A 17 4.42 2.24 33.59
C PHE A 17 4.62 2.73 32.15
N ASN A 18 5.72 2.30 31.52
CA ASN A 18 5.76 2.22 30.06
C ASN A 18 4.93 1.00 29.64
N ILE A 19 3.61 1.10 29.75
CA ILE A 19 2.72 0.15 29.07
C ILE A 19 2.73 0.58 27.60
N LYS A 20 3.77 0.17 26.86
CA LYS A 20 3.64 0.04 25.41
C LYS A 20 2.72 -1.17 25.19
N ALA A 21 1.41 -0.92 25.16
CA ALA A 21 0.43 -1.98 24.91
C ALA A 21 0.60 -2.65 23.53
N GLN A 22 1.38 -2.02 22.64
CA GLN A 22 1.77 -2.54 21.33
C GLN A 22 3.25 -2.24 21.09
N GLU A 23 4.05 -3.30 21.01
CA GLU A 23 5.38 -3.23 20.41
C GLU A 23 5.21 -3.13 18.88
N GLN A 24 5.96 -2.20 18.28
CA GLN A 24 6.09 -2.04 16.82
C GLN A 24 7.23 -2.91 16.27
N GLU A 25 7.78 -3.84 17.06
CA GLU A 25 8.85 -4.71 16.59
C GLU A 25 8.25 -5.89 15.84
N TYR A 26 8.43 -5.87 14.52
CA TYR A 26 8.14 -7.01 13.67
C TYR A 26 9.14 -8.13 13.94
N GLY A 27 8.65 -9.37 14.02
CA GLY A 27 9.50 -10.54 14.25
C GLY A 27 10.42 -10.85 13.06
N LYS A 28 11.43 -11.69 13.30
CA LYS A 28 12.45 -12.11 12.31
C LYS A 28 11.91 -12.59 10.95
N ASN A 29 10.67 -13.09 10.92
CA ASN A 29 10.04 -13.67 9.72
C ASN A 29 8.85 -12.85 9.21
N GLN A 30 8.77 -11.56 9.55
CA GLN A 30 7.72 -10.67 9.03
C GLN A 30 7.81 -10.59 7.50
N PRO A 31 6.75 -10.94 6.75
CA PRO A 31 6.69 -10.69 5.33
C PRO A 31 6.36 -9.22 5.05
N TYR A 32 6.96 -8.68 4.01
CA TYR A 32 6.70 -7.34 3.52
C TYR A 32 6.08 -7.37 2.11
N SER A 33 5.30 -6.34 1.85
CA SER A 33 4.69 -6.12 0.54
C SER A 33 5.78 -5.77 -0.44
N SER A 34 5.69 -6.33 -1.64
CA SER A 34 6.67 -6.10 -2.68
C SER A 34 6.66 -4.63 -3.13
N TYR A 35 7.80 -4.18 -3.64
CA TYR A 35 7.98 -2.93 -4.38
C TYR A 35 9.24 -3.10 -5.22
N TRP A 36 9.35 -2.38 -6.34
CA TRP A 36 10.44 -2.59 -7.28
C TRP A 36 10.86 -1.31 -8.01
N PHE A 37 12.12 -1.27 -8.43
CA PHE A 37 12.54 -0.58 -9.64
C PHE A 37 12.32 -1.46 -10.89
N VAL A 38 12.46 -0.89 -12.09
CA VAL A 38 12.16 -1.59 -13.35
C VAL A 38 12.92 -2.91 -13.50
N HIS A 39 14.24 -2.90 -13.26
CA HIS A 39 15.07 -4.11 -13.39
C HIS A 39 14.67 -5.22 -12.40
N GLU A 40 14.35 -4.85 -11.15
CA GLU A 40 13.92 -5.82 -10.13
C GLU A 40 12.57 -6.45 -10.49
N LEU A 41 11.63 -5.67 -11.04
CA LEU A 41 10.36 -6.20 -11.53
C LEU A 41 10.56 -7.19 -12.68
N LEU A 42 11.49 -6.91 -13.60
CA LEU A 42 11.78 -7.79 -14.74
C LEU A 42 12.33 -9.14 -14.29
N GLU A 43 13.04 -9.18 -13.16
CA GLU A 43 13.59 -10.41 -12.56
C GLU A 43 12.61 -11.12 -11.61
N TRP A 44 11.56 -10.44 -11.14
CA TRP A 44 10.62 -10.99 -10.18
C TRP A 44 9.84 -12.20 -10.72
N SER A 45 9.57 -13.21 -9.91
CA SER A 45 8.54 -14.22 -10.16
C SER A 45 7.97 -14.75 -8.84
N PRO A 46 6.73 -15.30 -8.82
CA PRO A 46 6.17 -15.87 -7.60
C PRO A 46 7.03 -17.00 -6.99
N GLU A 47 7.82 -17.70 -7.80
CA GLU A 47 8.68 -18.80 -7.38
C GLU A 47 10.01 -18.33 -6.77
N ASN A 48 10.51 -17.15 -7.16
CA ASN A 48 11.78 -16.62 -6.68
C ASN A 48 11.62 -15.62 -5.52
N ASP A 49 10.41 -15.13 -5.28
CA ASP A 49 10.07 -14.26 -4.15
C ASP A 49 9.45 -15.08 -3.01
N ARG A 50 10.21 -15.25 -1.92
CA ARG A 50 9.77 -15.95 -0.70
C ARG A 50 8.51 -15.33 -0.08
N GLU A 51 8.33 -14.03 -0.25
CA GLU A 51 7.28 -13.24 0.37
C GLU A 51 6.03 -13.13 -0.50
N ALA A 52 6.14 -13.41 -1.80
CA ALA A 52 5.03 -13.37 -2.77
C ALA A 52 3.77 -14.08 -2.30
N LYS A 53 3.89 -15.27 -1.70
CA LYS A 53 2.74 -16.04 -1.18
C LYS A 53 1.93 -15.32 -0.09
N PHE A 54 2.51 -14.34 0.59
CA PHE A 54 1.85 -13.53 1.61
C PHE A 54 1.24 -12.25 1.04
N ASN A 55 1.57 -11.90 -0.21
CA ASN A 55 1.10 -10.72 -0.92
C ASN A 55 -0.08 -11.03 -1.87
N VAL A 56 -0.59 -12.26 -1.87
CA VAL A 56 -1.75 -12.67 -2.66
C VAL A 56 -3.05 -12.36 -1.94
N SER A 57 -3.93 -11.58 -2.57
CA SER A 57 -5.31 -11.40 -2.11
C SER A 57 -6.12 -12.69 -2.28
N SER A 58 -6.88 -13.04 -1.25
CA SER A 58 -7.69 -14.27 -1.21
C SER A 58 -9.17 -14.04 -1.52
N ILE A 59 -9.61 -12.78 -1.58
CA ILE A 59 -11.00 -12.40 -1.77
C ILE A 59 -11.25 -12.01 -3.24
N PRO A 60 -12.22 -12.64 -3.93
CA PRO A 60 -12.61 -12.21 -5.27
C PRO A 60 -13.37 -10.87 -5.21
N LEU A 61 -13.25 -10.06 -6.27
CA LEU A 61 -14.00 -8.82 -6.43
C LEU A 61 -15.51 -9.09 -6.39
N ALA A 62 -16.21 -8.50 -5.42
CA ALA A 62 -17.64 -8.64 -5.25
C ALA A 62 -18.42 -7.79 -6.27
N ASP A 63 -19.59 -8.28 -6.68
CA ASP A 63 -20.53 -7.49 -7.47
C ASP A 63 -21.10 -6.32 -6.66
N ARG A 64 -21.41 -5.22 -7.34
CA ARG A 64 -22.08 -4.05 -6.76
C ARG A 64 -23.47 -3.88 -7.34
N PHE A 65 -24.36 -3.33 -6.52
CA PHE A 65 -25.69 -2.90 -6.94
C PHE A 65 -25.81 -1.38 -6.79
N LEU A 66 -26.56 -0.76 -7.70
CA LEU A 66 -27.06 0.59 -7.54
C LEU A 66 -28.45 0.50 -6.91
N ASN A 67 -28.74 1.41 -5.97
CA ASN A 67 -30.07 1.52 -5.39
C ASN A 67 -30.78 2.73 -6.00
N ASP A 68 -31.72 2.46 -6.91
CA ASP A 68 -32.52 3.47 -7.60
C ASP A 68 -33.33 4.35 -6.63
N SER A 69 -33.59 3.87 -5.42
CA SER A 69 -34.31 4.62 -4.36
C SER A 69 -33.48 5.76 -3.75
N THR A 70 -32.16 5.76 -3.96
CA THR A 70 -31.21 6.76 -3.44
C THR A 70 -30.62 7.63 -4.54
N ASP A 71 -31.18 7.57 -5.76
CA ASP A 71 -30.73 8.33 -6.91
C ASP A 71 -30.92 9.84 -6.68
N LEU A 72 -29.84 10.62 -6.88
CA LEU A 72 -29.83 12.08 -6.71
C LEU A 72 -30.50 12.81 -7.90
N GLY A 73 -31.11 12.05 -8.82
CA GLY A 73 -31.86 12.53 -9.98
C GLY A 73 -31.27 12.01 -11.30
N GLU A 74 -32.05 12.04 -12.39
CA GLU A 74 -31.65 11.50 -13.70
C GLU A 74 -30.38 12.14 -14.29
N SER A 75 -29.98 13.33 -13.81
CA SER A 75 -28.76 14.03 -14.20
C SER A 75 -27.51 13.61 -13.41
N SER A 76 -27.67 12.74 -12.40
CA SER A 76 -26.55 12.23 -11.62
C SER A 76 -25.73 11.25 -12.46
N LEU A 77 -24.40 11.31 -12.34
CA LEU A 77 -23.52 10.33 -12.98
C LEU A 77 -23.80 8.95 -12.36
N LYS A 78 -24.45 8.06 -13.13
CA LYS A 78 -24.82 6.71 -12.68
C LYS A 78 -23.65 5.77 -12.43
N ILE A 79 -22.45 6.18 -12.82
CA ILE A 79 -21.20 5.46 -12.60
C ILE A 79 -20.23 6.51 -12.05
N PRO A 80 -19.85 6.46 -10.76
CA PRO A 80 -18.72 7.25 -10.34
C PRO A 80 -17.45 6.68 -10.99
N GLY A 81 -16.52 7.57 -11.32
CA GLY A 81 -15.13 7.25 -11.64
C GLY A 81 -14.25 7.75 -10.51
N ILE A 82 -14.69 7.55 -9.26
CA ILE A 82 -14.04 8.16 -8.10
C ILE A 82 -12.86 7.27 -7.73
N ILE A 83 -11.68 7.86 -7.91
CA ILE A 83 -10.40 7.25 -7.57
C ILE A 83 -9.95 7.85 -6.25
N ALA A 84 -9.72 7.00 -5.25
CA ALA A 84 -9.16 7.42 -3.98
C ALA A 84 -7.69 6.98 -3.90
N LEU A 85 -6.78 7.95 -3.93
CA LEU A 85 -5.34 7.73 -3.68
C LEU A 85 -5.12 7.71 -2.17
N MET A 86 -4.58 6.61 -1.66
CA MET A 86 -4.40 6.40 -0.23
C MET A 86 -2.95 5.99 0.03
N ALA A 87 -2.23 6.76 0.86
CA ALA A 87 -0.84 6.50 1.25
C ALA A 87 -0.76 6.12 2.74
N PRO A 88 -1.22 4.92 3.12
CA PRO A 88 -1.44 4.57 4.52
C PRO A 88 -0.16 4.17 5.27
N HIS A 89 0.95 3.92 4.57
CA HIS A 89 2.24 3.54 5.14
C HIS A 89 3.38 3.84 4.14
N THR A 90 4.63 3.74 4.59
CA THR A 90 5.83 3.84 3.72
C THR A 90 5.85 2.72 2.67
N THR A 91 6.51 2.99 1.54
CA THR A 91 6.68 2.02 0.44
C THR A 91 7.46 0.81 0.91
N ASN A 92 8.61 1.05 1.55
CA ASN A 92 9.42 -0.02 2.11
C ASN A 92 8.88 -0.50 3.46
N PHE A 93 9.26 -1.74 3.81
CA PHE A 93 8.88 -2.39 5.08
C PHE A 93 7.39 -2.36 5.39
N HIS A 94 6.55 -2.36 4.35
CA HIS A 94 5.11 -2.41 4.49
C HIS A 94 4.67 -3.84 4.82
N PRO A 95 4.11 -4.15 6.00
CA PRO A 95 3.69 -5.51 6.33
C PRO A 95 2.68 -6.06 5.32
N SER A 96 2.86 -7.31 4.87
CA SER A 96 1.96 -7.93 3.88
C SER A 96 0.54 -8.20 4.39
N GLN A 97 0.39 -8.41 5.71
CA GLN A 97 -0.84 -8.95 6.32
C GLN A 97 -1.37 -8.06 7.45
N GLY A 98 -1.14 -6.75 7.35
CA GLY A 98 -1.58 -5.77 8.32
C GLY A 98 -0.61 -5.62 9.49
N PHE A 99 -1.09 -4.96 10.54
CA PHE A 99 -0.24 -4.38 11.57
C PHE A 99 -0.58 -4.94 12.95
N SER A 100 0.39 -4.90 13.87
CA SER A 100 0.14 -5.20 15.29
C SER A 100 -0.66 -4.11 16.02
N SER A 101 -0.94 -2.98 15.36
CA SER A 101 -1.64 -1.82 15.93
C SER A 101 -3.03 -1.58 15.39
N VAL A 102 -3.94 -1.12 16.27
CA VAL A 102 -5.29 -0.65 15.88
C VAL A 102 -5.27 0.75 15.26
N LYS A 103 -4.17 1.50 15.40
CA LYS A 103 -4.03 2.87 14.86
C LYS A 103 -3.62 2.83 13.39
N GLN A 104 -4.47 2.25 12.56
CA GLN A 104 -4.23 2.06 11.13
C GLN A 104 -5.37 2.61 10.30
N TYR A 105 -5.11 2.82 9.02
CA TYR A 105 -6.11 3.34 8.11
C TYR A 105 -7.12 2.25 7.69
N ALA A 106 -8.21 2.16 8.44
CA ALA A 106 -9.36 1.32 8.14
C ALA A 106 -10.42 2.11 7.38
N PHE A 107 -10.28 2.21 6.05
CA PHE A 107 -11.21 2.96 5.20
C PHE A 107 -12.65 2.38 5.29
N PRO A 108 -13.67 3.19 5.63
CA PRO A 108 -15.02 2.68 5.84
C PRO A 108 -16.01 3.03 4.71
N PHE A 109 -15.60 3.82 3.71
CA PHE A 109 -16.51 4.47 2.75
C PHE A 109 -16.41 3.88 1.33
N TRP A 110 -16.25 2.57 1.21
CA TRP A 110 -16.11 1.84 -0.05
C TRP A 110 -17.27 2.06 -1.04
N GLN A 111 -18.49 2.29 -0.53
CA GLN A 111 -19.68 2.52 -1.33
C GLN A 111 -19.60 3.79 -2.20
N TYR A 112 -18.67 4.70 -1.93
CA TYR A 112 -18.55 5.98 -2.64
C TYR A 112 -17.34 6.06 -3.59
N ILE A 113 -16.56 4.99 -3.73
CA ILE A 113 -15.40 4.95 -4.62
C ILE A 113 -15.50 3.76 -5.57
N ASP A 114 -14.80 3.83 -6.70
CA ASP A 114 -14.76 2.77 -7.71
C ASP A 114 -13.38 2.13 -7.77
N TYR A 115 -12.36 2.95 -7.49
CA TYR A 115 -10.96 2.55 -7.48
C TYR A 115 -10.29 2.98 -6.18
N PHE A 116 -9.70 2.02 -5.49
CA PHE A 116 -8.75 2.23 -4.41
C PHE A 116 -7.35 2.14 -5.00
N VAL A 117 -6.62 3.25 -5.02
CA VAL A 117 -5.21 3.28 -5.43
C VAL A 117 -4.37 3.30 -4.17
N GLN A 118 -3.59 2.23 -3.95
CA GLN A 118 -2.56 2.26 -2.93
C GLN A 118 -1.42 3.15 -3.43
N TRP A 119 -1.41 4.38 -2.95
CA TRP A 119 -0.41 5.38 -3.28
C TRP A 119 0.89 5.09 -2.56
N GLY A 120 1.97 5.01 -3.33
CA GLY A 120 3.30 4.76 -2.83
C GLY A 120 4.33 4.91 -3.94
N GLY A 121 5.58 4.60 -3.60
CA GLY A 121 6.71 4.71 -4.51
C GLY A 121 7.56 5.94 -4.18
N SER A 122 8.87 5.78 -4.29
CA SER A 122 9.82 6.87 -4.17
C SER A 122 11.14 6.52 -4.86
N ALA A 123 11.92 7.54 -5.21
CA ALA A 123 13.22 7.39 -5.85
C ALA A 123 14.24 6.58 -5.02
N ASN A 124 14.03 6.46 -3.70
CA ASN A 124 14.96 5.80 -2.78
C ASN A 124 14.48 4.41 -2.32
N GLU A 125 13.26 4.02 -2.66
CA GLU A 125 12.67 2.75 -2.23
C GLU A 125 12.36 1.86 -3.44
N GLY A 126 11.64 2.41 -4.42
CA GLY A 126 11.13 1.69 -5.58
C GLY A 126 9.99 2.49 -6.21
N ILE A 127 9.78 2.34 -7.51
CA ILE A 127 8.82 3.14 -8.29
C ILE A 127 7.57 2.36 -8.74
N ILE A 128 7.54 1.04 -8.50
CA ILE A 128 6.42 0.16 -8.84
C ILE A 128 5.95 -0.52 -7.56
N VAL A 129 4.72 -0.27 -7.15
CA VAL A 129 4.17 -0.67 -5.85
C VAL A 129 2.79 -1.34 -6.03
N PRO A 130 2.68 -2.66 -5.89
CA PRO A 130 1.39 -3.34 -5.86
C PRO A 130 0.61 -2.96 -4.60
N PRO A 131 -0.74 -3.07 -4.60
CA PRO A 131 -1.51 -2.93 -3.38
C PRO A 131 -1.22 -4.10 -2.43
N THR A 132 -1.36 -3.88 -1.13
CA THR A 132 -1.22 -4.95 -0.13
C THR A 132 -2.42 -5.89 -0.15
N ALA A 133 -2.18 -7.17 0.10
CA ALA A 133 -3.22 -8.21 0.08
C ALA A 133 -4.43 -7.86 0.98
N PHE A 134 -4.20 -7.31 2.17
CA PHE A 134 -5.30 -7.02 3.10
C PHE A 134 -6.17 -5.82 2.70
N TRP A 135 -5.61 -4.80 2.02
CA TRP A 135 -6.45 -3.74 1.44
C TRP A 135 -7.10 -4.18 0.14
N THR A 136 -6.45 -5.01 -0.67
CA THR A 136 -7.08 -5.64 -1.83
C THR A 136 -8.25 -6.50 -1.38
N ASP A 137 -8.10 -7.33 -0.34
CA ASP A 137 -9.18 -8.13 0.24
C ASP A 137 -10.35 -7.24 0.72
N ALA A 138 -10.04 -6.13 1.41
CA ALA A 138 -11.06 -5.19 1.87
C ALA A 138 -11.77 -4.49 0.71
N SER A 139 -11.03 -4.07 -0.32
CA SER A 139 -11.55 -3.43 -1.53
C SER A 139 -12.47 -4.39 -2.29
N HIS A 140 -11.98 -5.59 -2.58
CA HIS A 140 -12.70 -6.64 -3.29
C HIS A 140 -13.96 -7.06 -2.58
N LYS A 141 -13.91 -7.24 -1.24
CA LYS A 141 -15.09 -7.55 -0.43
C LYS A 141 -16.21 -6.52 -0.57
N ASN A 142 -15.87 -5.27 -0.87
CA ASN A 142 -16.82 -4.18 -1.06
C ASN A 142 -17.07 -3.87 -2.55
N GLY A 143 -16.57 -4.68 -3.48
CA GLY A 143 -16.75 -4.52 -4.92
C GLY A 143 -16.00 -3.32 -5.51
N VAL A 144 -14.96 -2.83 -4.84
CA VAL A 144 -14.09 -1.75 -5.30
C VAL A 144 -12.83 -2.37 -5.91
N LYS A 145 -12.37 -1.82 -7.04
CA LYS A 145 -11.14 -2.28 -7.69
C LYS A 145 -9.90 -1.80 -6.93
N SER A 146 -8.97 -2.71 -6.66
CA SER A 146 -7.70 -2.44 -6.00
C SER A 146 -6.60 -2.22 -7.03
N ILE A 147 -5.95 -1.07 -6.96
CA ILE A 147 -5.02 -0.57 -7.98
C ILE A 147 -3.66 -0.29 -7.34
N GLY A 148 -2.60 -0.82 -7.95
CA GLY A 148 -1.21 -0.50 -7.60
C GLY A 148 -0.75 0.81 -8.22
N THR A 149 0.46 1.26 -7.88
CA THR A 149 1.03 2.52 -8.38
C THR A 149 2.33 2.27 -9.13
N VAL A 150 2.46 2.86 -10.31
CA VAL A 150 3.74 3.11 -11.00
C VAL A 150 3.98 4.61 -10.92
N PHE A 151 5.00 5.03 -10.17
CA PHE A 151 5.29 6.43 -9.91
C PHE A 151 6.68 6.80 -10.37
N PHE A 152 6.79 7.61 -11.43
CA PHE A 152 8.04 8.23 -11.85
C PHE A 152 8.17 9.59 -11.13
N PRO A 153 9.03 9.72 -10.11
CA PRO A 153 9.07 10.93 -9.28
C PRO A 153 9.56 12.15 -10.06
N PRO A 154 9.26 13.38 -9.62
CA PRO A 154 9.92 14.56 -10.14
C PRO A 154 11.43 14.52 -9.96
N ASN A 155 12.18 15.08 -10.91
CA ASN A 155 13.65 15.16 -10.84
C ASN A 155 14.16 15.82 -9.54
N VAL A 156 13.44 16.82 -9.03
CA VAL A 156 13.76 17.49 -7.74
C VAL A 156 13.65 16.56 -6.53
N TYR A 157 12.94 15.44 -6.66
CA TYR A 157 12.80 14.39 -5.65
C TYR A 157 13.54 13.09 -6.03
N GLY A 158 14.52 13.19 -6.94
CA GLY A 158 15.36 12.06 -7.35
C GLY A 158 14.80 11.21 -8.49
N GLY A 159 13.76 11.72 -9.19
CA GLY A 159 13.31 11.17 -10.46
C GLY A 159 14.44 11.01 -11.48
N LYS A 160 14.30 10.02 -12.35
CA LYS A 160 15.30 9.67 -13.38
C LYS A 160 14.61 9.34 -14.68
N GLU A 161 14.99 10.03 -15.75
CA GLU A 161 14.49 9.74 -17.10
C GLU A 161 14.84 8.32 -17.52
N GLU A 162 15.97 7.78 -17.05
CA GLU A 162 16.40 6.41 -17.34
C GLU A 162 15.32 5.38 -16.98
N TRP A 163 14.62 5.54 -15.84
CA TRP A 163 13.55 4.62 -15.45
C TRP A 163 12.35 4.67 -16.41
N VAL A 164 12.05 5.84 -16.97
CA VAL A 164 10.99 5.99 -17.98
C VAL A 164 11.39 5.26 -19.26
N TYR A 165 12.64 5.41 -19.71
CA TYR A 165 13.12 4.72 -20.91
C TYR A 165 13.19 3.20 -20.71
N GLU A 166 13.66 2.72 -19.55
CA GLU A 166 13.65 1.30 -19.19
C GLU A 166 12.22 0.72 -19.17
N PHE A 167 11.27 1.47 -18.60
CA PHE A 167 9.87 1.07 -18.54
C PHE A 167 9.23 0.92 -19.93
N LEU A 168 9.64 1.77 -20.88
CA LEU A 168 9.12 1.83 -22.24
C LEU A 168 9.90 0.98 -23.26
N VAL A 169 10.86 0.16 -22.82
CA VAL A 169 11.55 -0.78 -23.71
C VAL A 169 10.53 -1.65 -24.44
N LYS A 170 10.72 -1.74 -25.76
CA LYS A 170 9.85 -2.49 -26.67
C LYS A 170 10.67 -3.57 -27.37
N ASN A 171 10.15 -4.80 -27.36
CA ASN A 171 10.74 -5.93 -28.07
C ASN A 171 10.54 -5.81 -29.58
N GLU A 172 11.27 -6.60 -30.37
CA GLU A 172 11.15 -6.64 -31.84
C GLU A 172 9.74 -7.05 -32.31
N ASP A 173 9.05 -7.90 -31.55
CA ASP A 173 7.66 -8.32 -31.81
C ASP A 173 6.62 -7.25 -31.44
N GLY A 174 7.08 -6.17 -30.81
CA GLY A 174 6.29 -5.03 -30.39
C GLY A 174 5.66 -5.13 -29.01
N SER A 175 5.96 -6.17 -28.23
CA SER A 175 5.55 -6.25 -26.83
C SER A 175 6.38 -5.32 -25.94
N PHE A 176 5.85 -5.01 -24.76
CA PHE A 176 6.53 -4.22 -23.73
C PHE A 176 6.78 -5.13 -22.51
N PRO A 177 8.01 -5.60 -22.27
CA PRO A 177 8.31 -6.56 -21.20
C PRO A 177 7.81 -6.12 -19.82
N VAL A 178 7.92 -4.82 -19.52
CA VAL A 178 7.47 -4.28 -18.23
C VAL A 178 5.94 -4.33 -18.12
N ALA A 179 5.20 -4.05 -19.19
CA ALA A 179 3.76 -4.19 -19.20
C ALA A 179 3.33 -5.65 -18.98
N ASP A 180 4.03 -6.60 -19.60
CA ASP A 180 3.79 -8.04 -19.42
C ASP A 180 4.00 -8.44 -17.95
N LYS A 181 5.07 -7.96 -17.29
CA LYS A 181 5.32 -8.20 -15.86
C LYS A 181 4.27 -7.55 -14.96
N LEU A 182 3.82 -6.33 -15.26
CA LEU A 182 2.76 -5.66 -14.51
C LEU A 182 1.44 -6.45 -14.56
N ILE A 183 1.12 -7.06 -15.71
CA ILE A 183 -0.03 -7.96 -15.85
C ILE A 183 0.18 -9.25 -15.06
N GLU A 184 1.38 -9.84 -15.11
CA GLU A 184 1.74 -11.04 -14.36
C GLU A 184 1.58 -10.84 -12.85
N VAL A 185 2.13 -9.75 -12.30
CA VAL A 185 2.00 -9.39 -10.88
C VAL A 185 0.53 -9.20 -10.50
N ALA A 186 -0.25 -8.45 -11.31
CA ALA A 186 -1.67 -8.23 -11.04
C ALA A 186 -2.47 -9.53 -10.96
N LYS A 187 -2.19 -10.49 -11.85
CA LYS A 187 -2.80 -11.82 -11.82
C LYS A 187 -2.33 -12.65 -10.64
N ALA A 188 -1.03 -12.65 -10.35
CA ALA A 188 -0.45 -13.46 -9.28
C ALA A 188 -0.91 -12.99 -7.89
N TYR A 189 -0.97 -11.68 -7.66
CA TYR A 189 -1.39 -11.09 -6.39
C TYR A 189 -2.90 -10.82 -6.31
N ASN A 190 -3.63 -11.05 -7.41
CA ASN A 190 -5.08 -10.92 -7.51
C ASN A 190 -5.57 -9.49 -7.20
N PHE A 191 -5.13 -8.51 -8.00
CA PHE A 191 -5.64 -7.13 -8.00
C PHE A 191 -5.88 -6.60 -9.43
N ASP A 192 -6.48 -5.42 -9.57
CA ASP A 192 -7.22 -5.04 -10.78
C ASP A 192 -6.46 -4.16 -11.80
N GLY A 193 -5.23 -3.73 -11.48
CA GLY A 193 -4.41 -2.95 -12.40
C GLY A 193 -3.53 -1.91 -11.74
N TRP A 194 -3.12 -0.92 -12.53
CA TRP A 194 -2.07 0.03 -12.17
C TRP A 194 -2.46 1.47 -12.49
N PHE A 195 -2.21 2.37 -11.54
CA PHE A 195 -2.23 3.81 -11.73
C PHE A 195 -0.82 4.27 -12.11
N ILE A 196 -0.68 4.94 -13.24
CA ILE A 196 0.61 5.44 -13.72
C ILE A 196 0.67 6.94 -13.48
N ASN A 197 1.62 7.38 -12.64
CA ASN A 197 1.94 8.79 -12.45
C ASN A 197 3.33 9.09 -12.99
N GLN A 198 3.41 9.76 -14.13
CA GLN A 198 4.68 10.20 -14.71
C GLN A 198 4.88 11.68 -14.38
N GLU A 199 5.87 11.99 -13.54
CA GLU A 199 6.17 13.35 -13.08
C GLU A 199 7.65 13.73 -13.27
N THR A 200 8.44 12.82 -13.86
CA THR A 200 9.86 12.99 -14.18
C THR A 200 10.06 14.02 -15.29
#